data_AF-A0A552Z7Y8-F1
#
_entry.id   AF-A0A552Z7Y8-F1
#
_cell.length_a   1.000
_cell.length_b   1.000
_cell.length_c   1.000
_cell.angle_alpha   90.00
_cell.angle_beta   90.00
_cell.angle_gamma   90.00
#
_symmetry.space_group_name_H-M   'P 1'
#
loop_
_entity.id
_entity.type
_entity.pdbx_description
1 polymer ?
#
loop_
_entity_poly.entity_id
_entity_poly.type
_entity_poly.pdbx_seq_one_letter_code
_entity_poly.pdbx_strand_id
1 'polypeptide(L)'
;MSFRKMNRTEERSFERQLSFIYEIAEYVAKHFIGKKIFVVTEHETLQLNFKRGNLPHLLGIKYVGSQQQFWQNIKTHSLNPRSVEIQDYTFEKLQAMHGFQDLFEGEAMLTDKLELCHIVIDKALKTKKMVLAIGLDKDESRQFYFPRTAINLKNYRNDLSKGRIVLEVYTINRETGNKAILKQRED
;
A
#
# COMPACT_ATOMS: atom_id res chain seq x y z
N MET A 1 1.30 -6.04 17.34
CA MET A 1 2.18 -4.85 17.34
C MET A 1 1.39 -3.67 17.89
N SER A 2 1.97 -2.95 18.85
CA SER A 2 1.31 -1.85 19.56
C SER A 2 1.51 -0.53 18.82
N PHE A 3 0.49 0.33 18.84
CA PHE A 3 0.63 1.74 18.46
C PHE A 3 1.00 2.56 19.69
N ARG A 4 1.80 3.62 19.50
CA ARG A 4 2.16 4.57 20.55
C ARG A 4 2.25 5.99 20.03
N LYS A 5 2.18 6.96 20.94
CA LYS A 5 2.45 8.36 20.62
C LYS A 5 3.92 8.54 20.21
N MET A 6 4.14 9.46 19.30
CA MET A 6 5.46 9.91 18.90
C MET A 6 6.14 10.70 20.03
N ASN A 7 7.47 10.58 20.13
CA ASN A 7 8.28 11.54 20.87
C ASN A 7 8.58 12.77 19.98
N ARG A 8 9.19 13.82 20.56
CA ARG A 8 9.48 15.09 19.83
C ARG A 8 10.36 14.93 18.59
N THR A 9 11.29 13.96 18.60
CA THR A 9 12.17 13.70 17.44
C THR A 9 11.39 12.99 16.34
N GLU A 10 10.53 12.06 16.71
CA GLU A 10 9.65 11.34 15.79
C GLU A 10 8.58 12.25 15.19
N GLU A 11 7.99 13.17 15.98
CA GLU A 11 7.07 14.19 15.47
C GLU A 11 7.72 15.01 14.35
N ARG A 12 8.94 15.52 14.56
CA ARG A 12 9.69 16.26 13.52
C ARG A 12 10.02 15.40 12.30
N SER A 13 10.35 14.13 12.50
CA SER A 13 10.58 13.20 11.40
C SER A 13 9.31 12.94 10.61
N PHE A 14 8.16 12.82 11.29
CA PHE A 14 6.86 12.63 10.67
C PHE A 14 6.40 13.86 9.89
N GLU A 15 6.63 15.06 10.44
CA GLU A 15 6.37 16.34 9.75
C GLU A 15 7.08 16.42 8.41
N ARG A 16 8.35 16.00 8.35
CA ARG A 16 9.12 15.93 7.09
C ARG A 16 8.57 14.93 6.08
N GLN A 17 7.70 14.00 6.49
CA GLN A 17 7.08 13.00 5.63
C GLN A 17 5.65 13.39 5.21
N LEU A 18 5.10 14.50 5.71
CA LEU A 18 3.71 14.88 5.43
C LEU A 18 3.43 15.07 3.93
N SER A 19 4.33 15.72 3.18
CA SER A 19 4.18 15.88 1.71
C SER A 19 3.98 14.53 1.04
N PHE A 20 4.85 13.57 1.35
CA PHE A 20 4.77 12.22 0.82
C PHE A 20 3.48 11.51 1.23
N ILE A 21 3.05 11.66 2.49
CA ILE A 21 1.79 11.08 2.99
C ILE A 21 0.58 11.66 2.24
N TYR A 22 0.59 12.96 1.92
CA TYR A 22 -0.47 13.57 1.11
C TYR A 22 -0.47 13.05 -0.32
N GLU A 23 0.70 13.02 -0.97
CA GLU A 23 0.86 12.53 -2.34
C GLU A 23 0.35 11.10 -2.51
N ILE A 24 0.75 10.18 -1.62
CA ILE A 24 0.28 8.79 -1.69
C ILE A 24 -1.22 8.68 -1.39
N ALA A 25 -1.75 9.49 -0.49
CA ALA A 25 -3.16 9.45 -0.15
C ALA A 25 -4.03 10.00 -1.30
N GLU A 26 -3.59 11.06 -1.97
CA GLU A 26 -4.20 11.57 -3.18
C GLU A 26 -4.19 10.53 -4.31
N TYR A 27 -3.05 9.86 -4.51
CA TYR A 27 -2.94 8.77 -5.46
C TYR A 27 -3.93 7.64 -5.17
N VAL A 28 -3.99 7.16 -3.92
CA VAL A 28 -4.92 6.11 -3.50
C VAL A 28 -6.38 6.56 -3.66
N ALA A 29 -6.70 7.78 -3.26
CA ALA A 29 -8.06 8.33 -3.41
C ALA A 29 -8.47 8.40 -4.89
N LYS A 30 -7.58 8.90 -5.75
CA LYS A 30 -7.83 9.09 -7.18
C LYS A 30 -7.92 7.76 -7.93
N HIS A 31 -7.01 6.81 -7.67
CA HIS A 31 -6.90 5.60 -8.49
C HIS A 31 -7.60 4.39 -7.88
N PHE A 32 -7.71 4.28 -6.55
CA PHE A 32 -8.11 3.01 -5.92
C PHE A 32 -9.43 3.05 -5.17
N ILE A 33 -9.72 4.14 -4.46
CA ILE A 33 -10.98 4.23 -3.70
C ILE A 33 -12.18 4.21 -4.66
N GLY A 34 -13.16 3.37 -4.35
CA GLY A 34 -14.36 3.17 -5.17
C GLY A 34 -14.13 2.34 -6.43
N LYS A 35 -12.95 1.74 -6.62
CA LYS A 35 -12.61 0.95 -7.82
C LYS A 35 -12.25 -0.50 -7.48
N LYS A 36 -12.40 -1.38 -8.46
CA LYS A 36 -11.75 -2.69 -8.48
C LYS A 36 -10.42 -2.53 -9.20
N ILE A 37 -9.33 -3.02 -8.62
CA ILE A 37 -8.00 -2.97 -9.22
C ILE A 37 -7.68 -4.37 -9.73
N PHE A 38 -7.16 -4.48 -10.93
CA PHE A 38 -6.76 -5.75 -11.53
C PHE A 38 -5.27 -5.71 -11.82
N VAL A 39 -4.56 -6.69 -11.27
CA VAL A 39 -3.13 -6.90 -11.49
C VAL A 39 -2.98 -8.17 -12.31
N VAL A 40 -2.48 -8.04 -13.53
CA VAL A 40 -2.41 -9.12 -14.51
C VAL A 40 -0.97 -9.58 -14.67
N THR A 41 -0.78 -10.89 -14.62
CA THR A 41 0.48 -11.58 -14.98
C THR A 41 0.19 -12.51 -16.16
N GLU A 42 1.22 -13.21 -16.65
CA GLU A 42 1.04 -14.23 -17.69
C GLU A 42 0.14 -15.42 -17.25
N HIS A 43 -0.01 -15.64 -15.94
CA HIS A 43 -0.68 -16.82 -15.39
C HIS A 43 -2.00 -16.53 -14.67
N GLU A 44 -2.15 -15.32 -14.13
CA GLU A 44 -3.31 -14.98 -13.31
C GLU A 44 -3.68 -13.51 -13.41
N THR A 45 -4.97 -13.24 -13.16
CA THR A 45 -5.51 -11.91 -12.91
C THR A 45 -5.94 -11.84 -11.45
N LEU A 46 -5.28 -10.98 -10.68
CA LEU A 46 -5.59 -10.72 -9.28
C LEU A 46 -6.52 -9.51 -9.16
N GLN A 47 -7.69 -9.68 -8.55
CA GLN A 47 -8.54 -8.57 -8.16
C GLN A 47 -8.15 -8.05 -6.76
N LEU A 48 -7.72 -6.80 -6.69
CA LEU A 48 -7.38 -6.08 -5.47
C LEU A 48 -8.44 -5.02 -5.16
N ASN A 49 -8.82 -4.91 -3.89
CA ASN A 49 -9.74 -3.89 -3.40
C ASN A 49 -9.07 -3.06 -2.30
N PHE A 50 -9.03 -1.75 -2.50
CA PHE A 50 -8.48 -0.81 -1.54
C PHE A 50 -9.61 -0.10 -0.80
N LYS A 51 -9.66 -0.21 0.53
CA LYS A 51 -10.53 0.57 1.40
C LYS A 51 -9.74 1.71 2.03
N ARG A 52 -10.47 2.76 2.42
CA ARG A 52 -9.93 3.93 3.13
C ARG A 52 -9.11 3.59 4.38
N GLY A 53 -9.36 2.44 5.01
CA GLY A 53 -8.62 1.99 6.19
C GLY A 53 -7.27 1.34 5.87
N ASN A 54 -7.08 0.83 4.65
CA ASN A 54 -5.85 0.13 4.29
C ASN A 54 -4.64 1.09 4.27
N LEU A 55 -4.81 2.34 3.83
CA LEU A 55 -3.68 3.27 3.70
C LEU A 55 -2.97 3.56 5.03
N PRO A 56 -3.67 3.98 6.12
CA PRO A 56 -3.04 4.11 7.43
C PRO A 56 -2.27 2.86 7.88
N HIS A 57 -2.84 1.66 7.66
CA HIS A 57 -2.17 0.41 7.98
C HIS A 57 -0.89 0.16 7.16
N LEU A 58 -0.90 0.49 5.87
CA LEU A 58 0.30 0.40 5.01
C LEU A 58 1.39 1.38 5.45
N LEU A 59 1.01 2.60 5.84
CA LEU A 59 1.93 3.61 6.37
C LEU A 59 2.42 3.29 7.79
N GLY A 60 1.83 2.29 8.46
CA GLY A 60 2.15 1.95 9.86
C GLY A 60 1.67 3.01 10.84
N ILE A 61 0.57 3.71 10.55
CA ILE A 61 0.04 4.77 11.39
C ILE A 61 -1.38 4.45 11.85
N LYS A 62 -1.75 4.97 13.02
CA LYS A 62 -3.12 4.97 13.53
C LYS A 62 -3.53 6.41 13.79
N TYR A 63 -4.62 6.82 13.16
CA TYR A 63 -5.18 8.15 13.38
C TYR A 63 -6.02 8.17 14.65
N VAL A 64 -5.77 9.15 15.51
CA VAL A 64 -6.54 9.42 16.73
C VAL A 64 -7.75 10.28 16.34
N GLY A 65 -8.77 9.60 15.82
CA GLY A 65 -10.02 10.21 15.36
C GLY A 65 -10.75 9.28 14.39
N SER A 66 -11.80 9.78 13.75
CA SER A 66 -12.52 8.99 12.75
C SER A 66 -11.75 8.88 11.43
N GLN A 67 -12.00 7.81 10.67
CA GLN A 67 -11.45 7.68 9.32
C GLN A 67 -11.89 8.83 8.42
N GLN A 68 -13.12 9.34 8.56
CA GLN A 68 -13.60 10.48 7.80
C GLN A 68 -12.75 11.74 8.08
N GLN A 69 -12.43 12.01 9.35
CA GLN A 69 -11.57 13.11 9.74
C GLN A 69 -10.14 12.95 9.21
N PHE A 70 -9.58 11.73 9.23
CA PHE A 70 -8.28 11.47 8.63
C PHE A 70 -8.26 11.88 7.15
N TRP A 71 -9.21 11.38 6.35
CA TRP A 71 -9.27 11.70 4.92
C TRP A 71 -9.60 13.16 4.63
N GLN A 72 -10.38 13.82 5.50
CA GLN A 72 -10.59 15.26 5.40
C GLN A 72 -9.28 16.03 5.64
N ASN A 73 -8.52 15.68 6.68
CA ASN A 73 -7.25 16.32 7.00
C ASN A 73 -6.17 16.07 5.94
N ILE A 74 -6.18 14.89 5.31
CA ILE A 74 -5.38 14.63 4.12
C ILE A 74 -5.79 15.61 3.00
N LYS A 75 -7.09 15.72 2.70
CA LYS A 75 -7.59 16.59 1.62
C LYS A 75 -7.26 18.07 1.84
N THR A 76 -7.28 18.53 3.10
CA THR A 76 -6.97 19.92 3.46
C THR A 76 -5.51 20.14 3.84
N HIS A 77 -4.64 19.14 3.64
CA HIS A 77 -3.22 19.20 3.99
C HIS A 77 -2.97 19.66 5.43
N SER A 78 -3.85 19.25 6.35
CA SER A 78 -3.91 19.71 7.74
C SER A 78 -3.75 18.56 8.74
N LEU A 79 -3.08 17.47 8.35
CA LEU A 79 -2.82 16.35 9.23
C LEU A 79 -1.85 16.78 10.34
N ASN A 80 -2.33 16.75 11.58
CA ASN A 80 -1.53 17.07 12.75
C ASN A 80 -0.75 15.82 13.21
N PRO A 81 0.59 15.85 13.33
CA PRO A 81 1.37 14.73 13.85
C PRO A 81 0.87 14.24 15.22
N ARG A 82 0.37 15.13 16.08
CA ARG A 82 -0.13 14.76 17.42
C ARG A 82 -1.43 13.95 17.40
N SER A 83 -2.15 13.94 16.28
CA SER A 83 -3.31 13.06 16.09
C SER A 83 -2.93 11.75 15.39
N VAL A 84 -1.64 11.41 15.35
CA VAL A 84 -1.13 10.16 14.78
C VAL A 84 -0.34 9.39 15.84
N GLU A 85 -0.67 8.10 15.98
CA GLU A 85 0.13 7.11 16.68
C GLU A 85 0.91 6.28 15.65
N ILE A 86 2.13 5.87 16.02
CA ILE A 86 3.05 5.12 15.17
C ILE A 86 3.34 3.73 15.75
N GLN A 87 3.79 2.82 14.89
CA GLN A 87 4.43 1.56 15.25
C GLN A 87 5.95 1.76 15.28
N ASP A 88 6.71 0.81 15.85
CA ASP A 88 8.16 0.95 15.97
C ASP A 88 8.88 1.05 14.61
N TYR A 89 8.34 0.42 13.58
CA TYR A 89 8.88 0.40 12.22
C TYR A 89 8.17 1.38 11.25
N THR A 90 7.38 2.35 11.75
CA THR A 90 6.63 3.30 10.89
C THR A 90 7.55 4.03 9.93
N PHE A 91 8.69 4.55 10.38
CA PHE A 91 9.59 5.30 9.51
C PHE A 91 10.26 4.43 8.44
N GLU A 92 10.54 3.15 8.75
CA GLU A 92 11.04 2.18 7.78
C GLU A 92 9.98 1.85 6.72
N LYS A 93 8.72 1.72 7.14
CA LYS A 93 7.57 1.58 6.23
C LYS A 93 7.43 2.81 5.34
N LEU A 94 7.42 4.02 5.91
CA LEU A 94 7.32 5.26 5.15
C LEU A 94 8.44 5.38 4.11
N GLN A 95 9.68 5.04 4.48
CA GLN A 95 10.80 5.04 3.55
C GLN A 95 10.59 4.07 2.37
N ALA A 96 10.14 2.84 2.64
CA ALA A 96 9.87 1.86 1.58
C ALA A 96 8.69 2.28 0.69
N MET A 97 7.66 2.90 1.28
CA MET A 97 6.45 3.32 0.59
C MET A 97 6.67 4.41 -0.47
N HIS A 98 7.83 5.06 -0.53
CA HIS A 98 8.19 5.92 -1.68
C HIS A 98 8.15 5.18 -3.03
N GLY A 99 8.32 3.86 -3.04
CA GLY A 99 8.14 3.03 -4.24
C GLY A 99 6.70 2.55 -4.47
N PHE A 100 5.69 3.14 -3.83
CA PHE A 100 4.31 2.63 -3.88
C PHE A 100 3.69 2.71 -5.28
N GLN A 101 3.87 3.82 -5.99
CA GLN A 101 3.35 3.97 -7.36
C GLN A 101 4.01 2.98 -8.33
N ASP A 102 5.30 2.69 -8.16
CA ASP A 102 6.04 1.70 -8.96
C ASP A 102 5.43 0.29 -8.90
N LEU A 103 4.66 -0.04 -7.85
CA LEU A 103 3.95 -1.31 -7.76
C LEU A 103 2.83 -1.46 -8.80
N PHE A 104 2.26 -0.34 -9.24
CA PHE A 104 1.08 -0.31 -10.10
C PHE A 104 1.35 0.27 -11.48
N GLU A 105 2.34 1.16 -11.60
CA GLU A 105 2.69 1.84 -12.85
C GLU A 105 4.07 1.40 -13.36
N GLY A 106 4.97 1.01 -12.45
CA GLY A 106 6.33 0.62 -12.77
C GLY A 106 6.53 -0.89 -12.96
N GLU A 107 7.80 -1.31 -12.91
CA GLU A 107 8.15 -2.73 -12.94
C GLU A 107 7.87 -3.40 -11.58
N ALA A 108 6.82 -4.22 -11.55
CA ALA A 108 6.38 -4.94 -10.36
C ALA A 108 6.31 -6.45 -10.61
N MET A 109 6.38 -7.21 -9.52
CA MET A 109 6.24 -8.65 -9.52
C MET A 109 5.16 -9.08 -8.52
N LEU A 110 4.34 -10.05 -8.91
CA LEU A 110 3.38 -10.71 -8.04
C LEU A 110 3.99 -12.02 -7.52
N THR A 111 3.96 -12.20 -6.21
CA THR A 111 4.47 -13.38 -5.53
C THR A 111 3.32 -14.12 -4.85
N ASP A 112 3.42 -15.44 -4.86
CA ASP A 112 2.56 -16.32 -4.08
C ASP A 112 2.93 -16.24 -2.59
N LYS A 113 2.31 -17.09 -1.76
CA LYS A 113 2.38 -17.09 -0.31
C LYS A 113 3.78 -16.75 0.24
N LEU A 114 3.80 -15.80 1.17
CA LEU A 114 5.01 -15.33 1.84
C LEU A 114 4.87 -15.52 3.35
N GLU A 115 5.90 -16.08 3.95
CA GLU A 115 6.00 -16.23 5.40
C GLU A 115 7.14 -15.33 5.89
N LEU A 116 6.77 -14.22 6.54
CA LEU A 116 7.72 -13.21 7.01
C LEU A 116 7.41 -12.87 8.46
N CYS A 117 8.41 -12.98 9.34
CA CYS A 117 8.34 -12.54 10.74
C CYS A 117 7.02 -12.92 11.44
N HIS A 118 6.63 -14.20 11.36
CA HIS A 118 5.42 -14.76 11.96
C HIS A 118 4.09 -14.29 11.36
N ILE A 119 4.12 -13.65 10.19
CA ILE A 119 2.94 -13.28 9.42
C ILE A 119 2.90 -14.14 8.16
N VAL A 120 1.78 -14.82 7.96
CA VAL A 120 1.44 -15.48 6.70
C VAL A 120 0.66 -14.50 5.85
N ILE A 121 1.12 -14.31 4.62
CA ILE A 121 0.54 -13.42 3.62
C ILE A 121 0.20 -14.27 2.39
N ASP A 122 -1.02 -14.17 1.89
CA ASP A 122 -1.49 -15.02 0.79
C ASP A 122 -0.77 -14.73 -0.53
N LYS A 123 -0.56 -13.45 -0.84
CA LYS A 123 0.20 -12.97 -1.99
C LYS A 123 0.90 -11.66 -1.67
N ALA A 124 1.96 -11.30 -2.39
CA ALA A 124 2.50 -9.95 -2.31
C ALA A 124 2.82 -9.35 -3.67
N LEU A 125 2.55 -8.06 -3.79
CA LEU A 125 2.97 -7.23 -4.92
C LEU A 125 4.25 -6.49 -4.52
N LYS A 126 5.33 -6.65 -5.27
CA LYS A 126 6.64 -6.07 -4.94
C LYS A 126 7.28 -5.32 -6.10
N THR A 127 8.08 -4.31 -5.78
CA THR A 127 8.86 -3.57 -6.78
C THR A 127 10.03 -4.42 -7.29
N LYS A 128 10.36 -4.32 -8.58
CA LYS A 128 11.51 -5.05 -9.16
C LYS A 128 12.84 -4.67 -8.51
N LYS A 129 12.96 -3.43 -8.04
CA LYS A 129 14.12 -2.93 -7.26
C LYS A 129 14.24 -3.56 -5.87
N MET A 130 13.30 -4.41 -5.46
CA MET A 130 13.28 -5.10 -4.16
C MET A 130 13.43 -4.12 -2.98
N VAL A 131 12.67 -3.03 -3.04
CA VAL A 131 12.61 -2.00 -1.97
C VAL A 131 11.31 -2.15 -1.16
N LEU A 132 10.20 -2.44 -1.83
CA LEU A 132 8.87 -2.46 -1.24
C LEU A 132 8.11 -3.70 -1.69
N ALA A 133 7.41 -4.34 -0.76
CA ALA A 133 6.26 -5.18 -1.05
C ALA A 133 5.03 -4.71 -0.29
N ILE A 134 3.86 -4.95 -0.86
CA ILE A 134 2.59 -4.92 -0.16
C ILE A 134 2.10 -6.36 -0.03
N GLY A 135 1.95 -6.81 1.22
CA GLY A 135 1.30 -8.05 1.53
C GLY A 135 -0.21 -7.96 1.35
N LEU A 136 -0.77 -8.97 0.73
CA LEU A 136 -2.18 -9.08 0.37
C LEU A 136 -2.81 -10.26 1.09
N ASP A 137 -3.92 -10.01 1.76
CA ASP A 137 -4.76 -11.07 2.33
C ASP A 137 -5.96 -11.31 1.39
N LYS A 138 -6.37 -12.57 1.29
CA LYS A 138 -7.53 -13.00 0.52
C LYS A 138 -8.80 -12.85 1.38
N ASP A 139 -9.80 -12.19 0.84
CA ASP A 139 -11.17 -12.29 1.34
C ASP A 139 -11.78 -13.59 0.79
N GLU A 140 -11.77 -14.65 1.61
CA GLU A 140 -12.26 -15.98 1.20
C GLU A 140 -13.71 -15.94 0.72
N SER A 141 -14.54 -15.07 1.30
CA SER A 141 -15.97 -14.98 0.99
C SER A 141 -16.24 -14.31 -0.37
N ARG A 142 -15.32 -13.47 -0.85
CA ARG A 142 -15.53 -12.62 -2.04
C ARG A 142 -14.48 -12.78 -3.13
N GLN A 143 -13.53 -13.70 -2.96
CA GLN A 143 -12.49 -14.06 -3.94
C GLN A 143 -11.69 -12.86 -4.46
N PHE A 144 -11.43 -11.87 -3.62
CA PHE A 144 -10.54 -10.75 -3.93
C PHE A 144 -9.52 -10.55 -2.83
N TYR A 145 -8.49 -9.77 -3.11
CA TYR A 145 -7.42 -9.45 -2.18
C TYR A 145 -7.56 -8.03 -1.63
N PHE A 146 -6.98 -7.78 -0.46
CA PHE A 146 -6.84 -6.43 0.10
C PHE A 146 -5.43 -6.21 0.66
N PRO A 147 -4.92 -4.96 0.62
CA PRO A 147 -3.63 -4.63 1.21
C PRO A 147 -3.67 -4.79 2.74
N ARG A 148 -2.78 -5.61 3.28
CA ARG A 148 -2.65 -5.82 4.73
C ARG A 148 -1.52 -4.99 5.33
N THR A 149 -0.33 -5.06 4.76
CA THR A 149 0.86 -4.41 5.30
C THR A 149 1.86 -4.07 4.20
N ALA A 150 2.60 -2.99 4.40
CA ALA A 150 3.82 -2.70 3.63
C ALA A 150 5.01 -3.42 4.29
N ILE A 151 5.96 -3.87 3.46
CA ILE A 151 7.17 -4.56 3.88
C ILE A 151 8.36 -3.87 3.21
N ASN A 152 9.34 -3.48 4.02
CA ASN A 152 10.62 -3.01 3.52
C ASN A 152 11.49 -4.23 3.14
N LEU A 153 11.64 -4.47 1.84
CA LEU A 153 12.32 -5.68 1.34
C LEU A 153 13.84 -5.62 1.45
N LYS A 154 14.43 -4.46 1.77
CA LYS A 154 15.88 -4.35 1.98
C LYS A 154 16.35 -5.33 3.07
N ASN A 155 15.48 -5.63 4.03
CA ASN A 155 15.78 -6.51 5.16
C ASN A 155 15.52 -8.00 4.86
N TYR A 156 14.93 -8.34 3.70
CA TYR A 156 14.44 -9.70 3.40
C TYR A 156 14.82 -10.19 1.99
N ARG A 157 15.89 -9.66 1.40
CA ARG A 157 16.22 -9.92 -0.02
C ARG A 157 16.37 -11.40 -0.37
N ASN A 158 16.83 -12.22 0.57
CA ASN A 158 17.10 -13.64 0.35
C ASN A 158 15.88 -14.53 0.56
N ASP A 159 14.84 -14.03 1.22
CA ASP A 159 13.68 -14.82 1.67
C ASP A 159 12.49 -14.73 0.72
N LEU A 160 12.66 -14.07 -0.43
CA LEU A 160 11.58 -13.73 -1.35
C LEU A 160 11.72 -14.50 -2.67
N SER A 161 10.68 -15.25 -3.02
CA SER A 161 10.56 -15.84 -4.36
C SER A 161 10.67 -14.77 -5.43
N LYS A 162 11.19 -15.09 -6.63
CA LYS A 162 11.32 -14.12 -7.73
C LYS A 162 9.98 -13.47 -8.05
N GLY A 163 8.90 -14.24 -8.09
CA GLY A 163 7.57 -13.78 -8.48
C GLY A 163 7.38 -13.73 -9.99
N ARG A 164 6.14 -13.49 -10.41
CA ARG A 164 5.70 -13.34 -11.80
C ARG A 164 5.68 -11.87 -12.16
N ILE A 165 6.06 -11.53 -13.38
CA ILE A 165 6.06 -10.14 -13.85
C ILE A 165 4.61 -9.65 -13.98
N VAL A 166 4.34 -8.45 -13.46
CA VAL A 166 3.07 -7.75 -13.67
C VAL A 166 3.11 -7.09 -15.04
N LEU A 167 2.23 -7.54 -15.93
CA LEU A 167 2.13 -7.13 -17.32
C LEU A 167 1.17 -5.94 -17.50
N GLU A 168 0.01 -5.99 -16.85
CA GLU A 168 -1.01 -4.95 -16.92
C GLU A 168 -1.54 -4.64 -15.52
N VAL A 169 -1.83 -3.37 -15.28
CA VAL A 169 -2.60 -2.93 -14.14
C VAL A 169 -3.68 -1.98 -14.63
N TYR A 170 -4.93 -2.26 -14.27
CA TYR A 170 -6.04 -1.40 -14.59
C TYR A 170 -7.05 -1.35 -13.45
N THR A 171 -7.91 -0.34 -13.49
CA THR A 171 -8.98 -0.15 -12.51
C THR A 171 -10.32 -0.06 -13.22
N ILE A 172 -11.37 -0.55 -12.57
CA ILE A 172 -12.77 -0.40 -13.00
C ILE A 172 -13.51 0.36 -11.91
N ASN A 173 -14.08 1.51 -12.26
CA ASN A 173 -14.95 2.27 -11.35
C ASN A 173 -16.21 1.45 -11.04
N ARG A 174 -16.54 1.29 -9.74
CA ARG A 174 -17.69 0.46 -9.33
C ARG A 174 -19.04 1.08 -9.65
N GLU A 175 -19.12 2.41 -9.72
CA GLU A 175 -20.35 3.14 -10.01
C GLU A 175 -20.55 3.28 -11.52
N THR A 176 -19.51 3.68 -12.26
CA THR A 176 -19.65 4.00 -13.69
C THR A 176 -19.24 2.87 -14.63
N GLY A 177 -18.52 1.85 -14.14
CA GLY A 177 -17.95 0.79 -14.98
C GLY A 177 -16.74 1.22 -15.81
N ASN A 178 -16.30 2.48 -15.74
CA ASN A 178 -15.20 2.99 -16.55
C ASN A 178 -13.87 2.28 -16.21
N LYS A 179 -13.19 1.77 -17.25
CA LYS A 179 -11.84 1.20 -17.17
C LYS A 179 -10.80 2.32 -17.31
N ALA A 180 -9.80 2.32 -16.44
CA ALA A 180 -8.61 3.16 -16.56
C ALA A 180 -7.35 2.29 -16.42
N ILE A 181 -6.43 2.40 -17.39
CA ILE A 181 -5.16 1.66 -17.40
C ILE A 181 -4.12 2.47 -16.60
N LEU A 182 -3.43 1.81 -15.68
CA LEU A 182 -2.30 2.37 -14.92
C LEU A 182 -0.96 1.87 -15.47
N LYS A 183 -0.94 0.63 -15.94
CA LYS A 183 0.20 0.02 -16.60
C LYS A 183 -0.28 -0.87 -17.74
N GLN A 184 0.42 -0.79 -18.86
CA GLN A 184 0.30 -1.73 -19.97
C GLN A 184 1.69 -2.25 -20.32
N ARG A 185 1.76 -3.46 -20.88
CA ARG A 185 3.01 -3.99 -21.43
C ARG A 185 3.47 -3.06 -22.56
N GLU A 186 4.69 -2.56 -22.46
CA GLU A 186 5.38 -1.97 -23.60
C GLU A 186 5.81 -3.12 -24.51
N ASP A 187 5.43 -3.04 -25.78
CA ASP A 187 5.70 -4.05 -26.81
C ASP A 187 7.20 -4.14 -27.16
#